data_AF-A0A9W4GZG5-F1
#
_entry.id   AF-A0A9W4GZG5-F1
#
_cell.length_a   1.000
_cell.length_b   1.000
_cell.length_c   1.000
_cell.angle_alpha   90.00
_cell.angle_beta   90.00
_cell.angle_gamma   90.00
#
_symmetry.space_group_name_H-M   'P 1'
#
loop_
_entity.id
_entity.type
_entity.pdbx_description
1 polymer ?
#
loop_
_entity_poly.entity_id
_entity_poly.type
_entity_poly.pdbx_seq_one_letter_code
_entity_poly.pdbx_strand_id
1 'polypeptide(L)'
;MGDVLAGSNAVWEFEPDAVVIRYGRGARGSRLLQMLGERRVPHAALASVDLEDGRRGHVVLRAAPRAGADPLVEAAGGQLKDSADPYRLVVPEQFSTLAEYYRDELRAKIGDPGEAAGRFLVDAPSPPRSFKAYDAKALFDGRTVSFRWFWTGASSAKWKAGDQSFPVEELAGVDWRSPEMLHGYLRLLRRNGGGPQPGEPDQDPAAVVFGLGYGPVHESLPFAASVLAAIRSVRVRP
;
A
#
# COMPACT_ATOMS: atom_id res chain seq x y z
N MET A 1 14.81 24.82 -2.16
CA MET A 1 13.36 24.90 -2.47
C MET A 1 13.21 24.10 -3.74
N GLY A 2 12.54 22.94 -3.67
CA GLY A 2 12.41 22.06 -4.82
C GLY A 2 11.43 22.64 -5.84
N ASP A 3 11.60 22.23 -7.08
CA ASP A 3 10.64 22.55 -8.14
C ASP A 3 9.32 21.82 -7.88
N VAL A 4 8.19 22.39 -8.31
CA VAL A 4 6.84 21.88 -7.96
C VAL A 4 5.98 21.72 -9.20
N LEU A 5 5.27 20.59 -9.29
CA LEU A 5 4.19 20.35 -10.26
C LEU A 5 2.88 20.06 -9.54
N ALA A 6 1.90 20.95 -9.71
CA ALA A 6 0.57 20.80 -9.12
C ALA A 6 -0.38 20.08 -10.09
N GLY A 7 -0.95 18.97 -9.63
CA GLY A 7 -2.03 18.26 -10.31
C GLY A 7 -3.37 18.46 -9.61
N SER A 8 -4.43 17.93 -10.21
CA SER A 8 -5.77 17.99 -9.65
C SER A 8 -5.95 17.08 -8.44
N ASN A 9 -5.12 16.05 -8.28
CA ASN A 9 -5.21 15.05 -7.21
C ASN A 9 -4.08 15.15 -6.17
N ALA A 10 -2.92 15.69 -6.53
CA ALA A 10 -1.74 15.80 -5.66
C ALA A 10 -0.82 16.94 -6.11
N VAL A 11 0.22 17.22 -5.33
CA VAL A 11 1.33 18.09 -5.71
C VAL A 11 2.62 17.28 -5.58
N TRP A 12 3.47 17.32 -6.60
CA TRP A 12 4.80 16.71 -6.56
C TRP A 12 5.85 17.81 -6.38
N GLU A 13 6.71 17.66 -5.38
CA GLU A 13 7.92 18.45 -5.21
C GLU A 13 9.12 17.59 -5.58
N PHE A 14 9.95 18.11 -6.49
CA PHE A 14 11.14 17.42 -6.98
C PHE A 14 12.35 17.90 -6.18
N GLU A 15 12.79 17.07 -5.26
CA GLU A 15 13.98 17.30 -4.46
C GLU A 15 15.22 16.67 -5.12
N PRO A 16 16.44 16.97 -4.64
CA PRO A 16 17.67 16.42 -5.24
C PRO A 16 17.74 14.88 -5.23
N ASP A 17 17.21 14.23 -4.18
CA ASP A 17 17.30 12.79 -3.93
C ASP A 17 15.96 12.05 -3.94
N ALA A 18 14.83 12.78 -4.01
CA ALA A 18 13.49 12.22 -3.86
C ALA A 18 12.42 13.06 -4.59
N VAL A 19 11.26 12.43 -4.81
CA VAL A 19 10.01 13.11 -5.10
C VAL A 19 9.15 13.10 -3.83
N VAL A 20 8.69 14.27 -3.40
CA VAL A 20 7.72 14.39 -2.30
C VAL A 20 6.33 14.59 -2.88
N ILE A 21 5.45 13.62 -2.67
CA ILE A 21 4.07 13.62 -3.15
C ILE A 21 3.15 14.03 -2.02
N ARG A 22 2.41 15.13 -2.18
CA ARG A 22 1.44 15.64 -1.20
C ARG A 22 0.01 15.49 -1.70
N TYR A 23 -0.78 14.69 -1.00
CA TYR A 23 -2.19 14.41 -1.28
C TYR A 23 -3.08 15.36 -0.49
N GLY A 24 -3.21 16.59 -0.98
CA GLY A 24 -4.01 17.64 -0.33
C GLY A 24 -5.48 17.66 -0.77
N ARG A 25 -6.05 18.87 -0.87
CA ARG A 25 -7.45 19.12 -1.28
C ARG A 25 -7.84 18.52 -2.64
N GLY A 26 -6.86 18.19 -3.48
CA GLY A 26 -7.07 17.53 -4.77
C GLY A 26 -7.50 16.06 -4.66
N ALA A 27 -7.10 15.36 -3.58
CA ALA A 27 -7.34 13.94 -3.40
C ALA A 27 -8.76 13.60 -2.88
N ARG A 28 -9.73 14.53 -2.99
CA ARG A 28 -11.08 14.37 -2.38
C ARG A 28 -11.81 13.09 -2.77
N GLY A 29 -11.54 12.56 -3.97
CA GLY A 29 -12.13 11.30 -4.45
C GLY A 29 -11.50 10.03 -3.87
N SER A 30 -10.37 10.11 -3.17
CA SER A 30 -9.67 8.94 -2.63
C SER A 30 -9.34 9.10 -1.15
N ARG A 31 -10.05 8.33 -0.31
CA ARG A 31 -9.76 8.26 1.12
C ARG A 31 -8.38 7.67 1.41
N LEU A 32 -7.87 6.79 0.54
CA LEU A 32 -6.53 6.21 0.70
C LEU A 32 -5.48 7.32 0.58
N LEU A 33 -5.54 8.13 -0.49
CA LEU A 33 -4.59 9.22 -0.71
C LEU A 33 -4.68 10.28 0.40
N GLN A 34 -5.89 10.63 0.85
CA GLN A 34 -6.08 11.53 1.99
C GLN A 34 -5.45 10.99 3.28
N MET A 35 -5.61 9.69 3.56
CA MET A 35 -5.00 9.05 4.72
C MET A 35 -3.47 9.03 4.62
N LEU A 36 -2.92 8.85 3.41
CA LEU A 36 -1.47 8.89 3.19
C LEU A 36 -0.92 10.29 3.45
N GLY A 37 -1.63 11.34 3.02
CA GLY A 37 -1.30 12.74 3.29
C GLY A 37 -0.06 13.24 2.53
N GLU A 38 1.10 12.66 2.82
CA GLU A 38 2.38 12.93 2.17
C GLU A 38 3.19 11.64 2.03
N ARG A 39 3.95 11.52 0.94
CA ARG A 39 4.94 10.45 0.74
C ARG A 39 6.22 11.02 0.18
N ARG A 40 7.35 10.79 0.87
CA ARG A 40 8.69 10.98 0.32
C ARG A 40 9.12 9.71 -0.39
N VAL A 41 9.47 9.81 -1.66
CA VAL A 41 9.86 8.69 -2.52
C VAL A 41 11.27 8.94 -3.03
N PRO A 42 12.31 8.27 -2.48
CA PRO A 42 13.67 8.40 -2.98
C PRO A 42 13.76 8.00 -4.46
N HIS A 43 14.60 8.66 -5.25
CA HIS A 43 14.81 8.28 -6.66
C HIS A 43 15.25 6.81 -6.80
N ALA A 44 16.05 6.32 -5.85
CA ALA A 44 16.47 4.92 -5.79
C ALA A 44 15.33 3.90 -5.58
N ALA A 45 14.14 4.36 -5.17
CA ALA A 45 12.94 3.56 -5.02
C ALA A 45 12.10 3.48 -6.32
N LEU A 46 12.38 4.34 -7.31
CA LEU A 46 11.65 4.39 -8.57
C LEU A 46 12.33 3.51 -9.63
N ALA A 47 11.51 2.91 -10.49
CA ALA A 47 11.91 2.10 -11.62
C ALA A 47 11.64 2.80 -12.96
N SER A 48 10.53 3.55 -13.05
CA SER A 48 10.21 4.35 -14.22
C SER A 48 9.38 5.57 -13.83
N VAL A 49 9.37 6.55 -14.75
CA VAL A 49 8.43 7.66 -14.77
C VAL A 49 8.00 7.88 -16.20
N ASP A 50 6.70 7.93 -16.43
CA ASP A 50 6.08 7.92 -17.74
C ASP A 50 5.00 9.01 -17.80
N LEU A 51 4.77 9.54 -19.00
CA LEU A 51 3.66 10.44 -19.26
C LEU A 51 2.62 9.68 -20.09
N GLU A 52 1.41 9.59 -19.56
CA GLU A 52 0.29 8.85 -20.15
C GLU A 52 -0.82 9.82 -20.53
N ASP A 53 -1.64 9.43 -21.52
CA ASP A 53 -2.86 10.15 -21.85
C ASP A 53 -3.85 10.08 -20.69
N GLY A 54 -4.44 11.23 -20.33
CA GLY A 54 -5.45 11.32 -19.30
C GLY A 54 -6.88 11.35 -19.87
N ARG A 55 -7.83 11.71 -19.01
CA ARG A 55 -9.15 12.15 -19.49
C ARG A 55 -8.99 13.44 -20.29
N ARG A 56 -9.96 13.76 -21.17
CA ARG A 56 -9.97 14.98 -21.98
C ARG A 56 -9.54 16.22 -21.17
N GLY A 57 -8.53 16.94 -21.66
CA GLY A 57 -7.97 18.13 -21.02
C GLY A 57 -6.91 17.84 -19.95
N HIS A 58 -6.46 16.60 -19.80
CA HIS A 58 -5.46 16.19 -18.82
C HIS A 58 -4.45 15.18 -19.38
N VAL A 59 -3.23 15.24 -18.86
CA VAL A 59 -2.20 14.20 -18.97
C VAL A 59 -1.91 13.62 -17.58
N VAL A 60 -1.31 12.44 -17.52
CA VAL A 60 -0.96 11.78 -16.26
C VAL A 60 0.54 11.54 -16.21
N LEU A 61 1.22 12.20 -15.27
CA LEU A 61 2.59 11.84 -14.93
C LEU A 61 2.53 10.69 -13.92
N ARG A 62 3.04 9.52 -14.30
CA ARG A 62 2.99 8.31 -13.49
C ARG A 62 4.39 7.81 -13.18
N ALA A 63 4.68 7.58 -11.90
CA ALA A 63 5.90 6.91 -11.47
C ALA A 63 5.60 5.45 -11.12
N ALA A 64 6.58 4.57 -11.27
CA ALA A 64 6.49 3.17 -10.86
C ALA A 64 7.61 2.87 -9.86
N PRO A 65 7.30 2.41 -8.63
CA PRO A 65 8.33 1.93 -7.71
C PRO A 65 8.98 0.64 -8.20
N ARG A 66 10.24 0.42 -7.83
CA ARG A 66 10.92 -0.87 -7.98
C ARG A 66 10.20 -1.93 -7.15
N ALA A 67 10.23 -3.17 -7.63
CA ALA A 67 9.81 -4.32 -6.84
C ALA A 67 10.61 -4.33 -5.51
N GLY A 68 9.92 -4.50 -4.38
CA GLY A 68 10.58 -4.48 -3.08
C GLY A 68 10.74 -3.11 -2.42
N ALA A 69 10.51 -2.00 -3.14
CA ALA A 69 10.89 -0.67 -2.66
C ALA A 69 9.78 0.02 -1.84
N ASP A 70 8.51 -0.24 -2.13
CA ASP A 70 7.38 0.37 -1.42
C ASP A 70 6.45 -0.70 -0.83
N PRO A 71 6.27 -0.74 0.51
CA PRO A 71 5.43 -1.74 1.16
C PRO A 71 3.95 -1.60 0.84
N LEU A 72 3.47 -0.39 0.53
CA LEU A 72 2.08 -0.15 0.14
C LEU A 72 1.79 -0.72 -1.24
N VAL A 73 2.68 -0.49 -2.21
CA VAL A 73 2.54 -1.01 -3.57
C VAL A 73 2.73 -2.53 -3.60
N GLU A 74 3.70 -3.05 -2.84
CA GLU A 74 3.93 -4.49 -2.73
C GLU A 74 2.72 -5.20 -2.11
N ALA A 75 2.17 -4.68 -1.00
CA ALA A 75 0.97 -5.24 -0.39
C ALA A 75 -0.28 -5.13 -1.29
N ALA A 76 -0.38 -4.06 -2.09
CA ALA A 76 -1.50 -3.89 -3.01
C ALA A 76 -1.48 -4.87 -4.19
N GLY A 77 -0.30 -5.32 -4.62
CA GLY A 77 -0.15 -6.30 -5.69
C GLY A 77 -0.85 -5.92 -7.00
N GLY A 78 -0.88 -4.62 -7.35
CA GLY A 78 -1.52 -4.13 -8.58
C GLY A 78 -3.06 -4.04 -8.55
N GLN A 79 -3.69 -4.24 -7.40
CA GLN A 79 -5.15 -4.29 -7.27
C GLN A 79 -5.82 -2.92 -7.06
N LEU A 80 -5.04 -1.84 -6.97
CA LEU A 80 -5.56 -0.49 -6.78
C LEU A 80 -6.13 0.06 -8.10
N LYS A 81 -7.29 0.71 -8.00
CA LYS A 81 -7.79 1.56 -9.08
C LYS A 81 -6.88 2.77 -9.26
N ASP A 82 -6.82 3.28 -10.48
CA ASP A 82 -6.13 4.52 -10.85
C ASP A 82 -6.39 5.71 -9.93
N SER A 83 -7.63 5.87 -9.44
CA SER A 83 -8.01 6.96 -8.54
C SER A 83 -7.40 6.84 -7.13
N ALA A 84 -6.90 5.65 -6.78
CA ALA A 84 -6.26 5.35 -5.52
C ALA A 84 -4.75 5.09 -5.66
N ASP A 85 -4.20 5.11 -6.88
CA ASP A 85 -2.77 4.96 -7.12
C ASP A 85 -2.00 6.19 -6.57
N PRO A 86 -1.11 6.01 -5.57
CA PRO A 86 -0.35 7.10 -4.98
C PRO A 86 0.71 7.69 -5.93
N TYR A 87 1.07 7.00 -7.00
CA TYR A 87 2.13 7.42 -7.93
C TYR A 87 1.60 8.08 -9.21
N ARG A 88 0.32 8.45 -9.24
CA ARG A 88 -0.29 9.17 -10.37
C ARG A 88 -0.52 10.64 -10.04
N LEU A 89 -0.01 11.53 -10.90
CA LEU A 89 -0.31 12.96 -10.87
C LEU A 89 -1.14 13.34 -12.10
N VAL A 90 -2.37 13.79 -11.88
CA VAL A 90 -3.28 14.20 -12.95
C VAL A 90 -3.07 15.69 -13.22
N VAL A 91 -2.47 16.01 -14.36
CA VAL A 91 -2.00 17.36 -14.70
C VAL A 91 -2.92 17.96 -15.78
N PRO A 92 -3.40 19.20 -15.65
CA PRO A 92 -4.09 19.89 -16.74
C PRO A 92 -3.22 19.96 -18.01
N GLU A 93 -3.80 19.71 -19.17
CA GLU A 93 -3.07 19.60 -20.45
C GLU A 93 -2.23 20.84 -20.80
N GLN A 94 -2.65 22.03 -20.38
CA GLN A 94 -1.86 23.27 -20.53
C GLN A 94 -0.49 23.23 -19.83
N PHE A 95 -0.27 22.28 -18.92
CA PHE A 95 1.02 22.03 -18.26
C PHE A 95 1.71 20.75 -18.75
N SER A 96 1.29 20.20 -19.90
CA SER A 96 1.86 18.97 -20.48
C SER A 96 3.37 19.06 -20.71
N THR A 97 3.85 20.14 -21.34
CA THR A 97 5.28 20.37 -21.59
C THR A 97 6.09 20.42 -20.28
N LEU A 98 5.52 20.97 -19.21
CA LEU A 98 6.16 20.98 -17.89
C LEU A 98 6.19 19.57 -17.27
N ALA A 99 5.13 18.78 -17.46
CA ALA A 99 5.11 17.38 -17.04
C ALA A 99 6.12 16.51 -17.81
N GLU A 100 6.28 16.74 -19.12
CA GLU A 100 7.31 16.11 -19.96
C GLU A 100 8.71 16.45 -19.46
N TYR A 101 8.98 17.72 -19.15
CA TYR A 101 10.25 18.15 -18.57
C TYR A 101 10.58 17.38 -17.29
N TYR A 102 9.65 17.32 -16.32
CA TYR A 102 9.91 16.62 -15.07
C TYR A 102 9.99 15.10 -15.22
N ARG A 103 9.28 14.50 -16.19
CA ARG A 103 9.46 13.09 -16.55
C ARG A 103 10.91 12.83 -16.95
N ASP A 104 11.45 13.65 -17.84
CA ASP A 104 12.81 13.46 -18.38
C ASP A 104 13.88 13.74 -17.31
N GLU A 105 13.70 14.78 -16.50
CA GLU A 105 14.55 15.07 -15.33
C GLU A 105 14.58 13.90 -14.33
N LEU A 106 13.42 13.30 -14.03
CA LEU A 106 13.37 12.14 -13.14
C LEU A 106 13.99 10.90 -13.78
N ARG A 107 13.70 10.62 -15.06
CA ARG A 107 14.32 9.50 -15.77
C ARG A 107 15.84 9.60 -15.80
N ALA A 108 16.41 10.80 -15.90
CA ALA A 108 17.86 11.00 -15.84
C ALA A 108 18.46 10.68 -14.45
N LYS A 109 17.67 10.83 -13.38
CA LYS A 109 18.09 10.56 -11.99
C LYS A 109 17.83 9.12 -11.55
N ILE A 110 16.87 8.45 -12.17
CA ILE A 110 16.53 7.05 -11.90
C ILE A 110 17.49 6.19 -12.72
N GLY A 111 18.41 5.50 -12.04
CA GLY A 111 19.29 4.52 -12.69
C GLY A 111 18.53 3.28 -13.19
N ASP A 112 19.27 2.30 -13.71
CA ASP A 112 18.69 1.00 -14.05
C ASP A 112 18.05 0.38 -12.79
N PRO A 113 16.74 0.03 -12.81
CA PRO A 113 16.05 -0.55 -11.66
C PRO A 113 16.69 -1.84 -11.14
N GLY A 114 17.47 -2.56 -11.97
CA GLY A 114 18.20 -3.75 -11.56
C GLY A 114 17.33 -4.80 -10.84
N GLU A 115 17.89 -5.48 -9.85
CA GLU A 115 17.16 -6.44 -9.02
C GLU A 115 16.20 -5.76 -8.03
N ALA A 116 15.26 -6.56 -7.50
CA ALA A 116 14.34 -6.12 -6.46
C ALA A 116 15.08 -5.56 -5.24
N ALA A 117 14.54 -4.50 -4.63
CA ALA A 117 15.18 -3.88 -3.48
C ALA A 117 15.25 -4.85 -2.29
N GLY A 118 16.43 -4.99 -1.67
CA GLY A 118 16.59 -5.86 -0.49
C GLY A 118 15.81 -5.37 0.74
N ARG A 119 15.45 -4.09 0.78
CA ARG A 119 14.64 -3.45 1.83
C ARG A 119 13.66 -2.46 1.20
N PHE A 120 12.61 -2.13 1.95
CA PHE A 120 11.76 -1.00 1.60
C PHE A 120 12.56 0.30 1.68
N LEU A 121 12.41 1.13 0.65
CA LEU A 121 13.04 2.44 0.50
C LEU A 121 12.04 3.57 0.73
N VAL A 122 10.74 3.28 0.58
CA VAL A 122 9.64 4.20 0.89
C VAL A 122 9.04 3.82 2.23
N ASP A 123 8.77 4.82 3.06
CA ASP A 123 8.21 4.61 4.39
C ASP A 123 6.82 3.98 4.33
N ALA A 124 6.64 2.98 5.19
CA ALA A 124 5.34 2.42 5.48
C ALA A 124 4.50 3.42 6.29
N PRO A 125 3.18 3.39 6.15
CA PRO A 125 2.30 4.13 7.06
C PRO A 125 2.55 3.71 8.53
N SER A 126 2.70 4.63 9.48
CA SER A 126 3.12 4.28 10.86
C SER A 126 2.05 3.51 11.66
N PRO A 127 2.43 2.51 12.49
CA PRO A 127 1.59 1.90 13.54
C PRO A 127 1.49 2.78 14.81
N PRO A 128 0.57 2.52 15.74
CA PRO A 128 -0.41 1.44 15.74
C PRO A 128 -1.51 1.63 14.70
N ARG A 129 -2.00 0.52 14.13
CA ARG A 129 -3.13 0.51 13.21
C ARG A 129 -4.19 -0.47 13.66
N SER A 130 -5.44 -0.13 13.40
CA SER A 130 -6.53 -1.08 13.52
C SER A 130 -7.61 -0.76 12.50
N PHE A 131 -8.32 -1.77 12.07
CA PHE A 131 -9.50 -1.59 11.23
C PHE A 131 -10.54 -2.67 11.59
N LYS A 132 -11.79 -2.40 11.24
CA LYS A 132 -12.87 -3.39 11.38
C LYS A 132 -13.02 -4.13 10.05
N ALA A 133 -12.74 -5.42 10.08
CA ALA A 133 -13.17 -6.37 9.05
C ALA A 133 -14.63 -6.78 9.31
N TYR A 134 -15.20 -7.59 8.44
CA TYR A 134 -16.58 -8.08 8.60
C TYR A 134 -16.71 -9.02 9.80
N ASP A 135 -15.71 -9.89 9.98
CA ASP A 135 -15.67 -10.96 10.97
C ASP A 135 -14.84 -10.63 12.21
N ALA A 136 -14.03 -9.56 12.19
CA ALA A 136 -13.08 -9.26 13.25
C ALA A 136 -12.69 -7.79 13.35
N LYS A 137 -12.12 -7.41 14.49
CA LYS A 137 -11.22 -6.26 14.58
C LYS A 137 -9.78 -6.75 14.42
N ALA A 138 -9.06 -6.18 13.45
CA ALA A 138 -7.63 -6.38 13.29
C ALA A 138 -6.85 -5.25 13.96
N LEU A 139 -5.77 -5.59 14.67
CA LEU A 139 -4.89 -4.65 15.36
C LEU A 139 -3.43 -4.98 15.04
N PHE A 140 -2.60 -3.95 14.91
CA PHE A 140 -1.16 -4.07 14.74
C PHE A 140 -0.46 -2.99 15.55
N ASP A 141 0.42 -3.42 16.46
CA ASP A 141 1.16 -2.54 17.38
C ASP A 141 2.60 -2.23 16.91
N GLY A 142 3.00 -2.75 15.74
CA GLY A 142 4.37 -2.67 15.23
C GLY A 142 5.18 -3.97 15.39
N ARG A 143 4.72 -4.91 16.23
CA ARG A 143 5.38 -6.19 16.52
C ARG A 143 4.46 -7.40 16.40
N THR A 144 3.17 -7.21 16.68
CA THR A 144 2.20 -8.29 16.76
C THR A 144 0.92 -7.89 16.04
N VAL A 145 0.43 -8.79 15.18
CA VAL A 145 -0.91 -8.66 14.59
C VAL A 145 -1.89 -9.48 15.43
N SER A 146 -3.02 -8.90 15.78
CA SER A 146 -4.06 -9.60 16.53
C SER A 146 -5.43 -9.47 15.88
N PHE A 147 -6.19 -10.56 15.90
CA PHE A 147 -7.57 -10.61 15.43
C PHE A 147 -8.51 -10.92 16.59
N ARG A 148 -9.51 -10.06 16.77
CA ARG A 148 -10.56 -10.22 17.77
C ARG A 148 -11.88 -10.45 17.08
N TRP A 149 -12.45 -11.64 17.26
CA TRP A 149 -13.58 -12.10 16.46
C TRP A 149 -14.89 -11.42 16.88
N PHE A 150 -15.72 -11.10 15.89
CA PHE A 150 -17.09 -10.66 16.11
C PHE A 150 -18.01 -11.86 16.09
N TRP A 151 -18.80 -12.00 17.15
CA TRP A 151 -19.76 -13.10 17.32
C TRP A 151 -20.76 -13.26 16.17
N THR A 152 -21.12 -12.19 15.46
CA THR A 152 -22.07 -12.20 14.34
C THR A 152 -21.44 -12.43 12.96
N GLY A 153 -20.12 -12.33 12.85
CA GLY A 153 -19.43 -12.35 11.56
C GLY A 153 -18.40 -13.48 11.41
N ALA A 154 -17.81 -13.93 12.52
CA ALA A 154 -16.81 -14.99 12.47
C ALA A 154 -17.43 -16.37 12.25
N SER A 155 -16.79 -17.15 11.37
CA SER A 155 -17.14 -18.55 11.18
C SER A 155 -16.95 -19.37 12.46
N SER A 156 -17.62 -20.52 12.54
CA SER A 156 -17.45 -21.46 13.66
C SER A 156 -15.99 -21.90 13.84
N ALA A 157 -15.23 -22.00 12.74
CA ALA A 157 -13.80 -22.34 12.78
C ALA A 157 -12.99 -21.26 13.51
N LYS A 158 -13.17 -19.99 13.12
CA LYS A 158 -12.51 -18.83 13.75
C LYS A 158 -12.91 -18.66 15.21
N TRP A 159 -14.22 -18.78 15.49
CA TRP A 159 -14.73 -18.67 16.85
C TRP A 159 -14.12 -19.73 17.79
N LYS A 160 -14.03 -20.98 17.33
CA LYS A 160 -13.38 -22.07 18.08
C LYS A 160 -11.89 -21.86 18.29
N ALA A 161 -11.21 -21.21 17.34
CA ALA A 161 -9.79 -20.89 17.47
C ALA A 161 -9.52 -19.80 18.53
N GLY A 162 -10.52 -19.00 18.89
CA GLY A 162 -10.38 -17.87 19.81
C GLY A 162 -9.60 -16.70 19.21
N ASP A 163 -9.51 -15.58 19.93
CA ASP A 163 -8.73 -14.41 19.51
C ASP A 163 -7.30 -14.84 19.12
N GLN A 164 -6.83 -14.39 17.97
CA GLN A 164 -5.53 -14.80 17.42
C GLN A 164 -4.48 -13.71 17.62
N SER A 165 -3.22 -14.13 17.76
CA SER A 165 -2.06 -13.24 17.88
C SER A 165 -0.88 -13.80 17.10
N PHE A 166 -0.23 -12.96 16.30
CA PHE A 166 0.83 -13.33 15.36
C PHE A 166 2.02 -12.36 15.49
N PRO A 167 3.13 -12.78 16.12
CA PRO A 167 4.38 -12.02 16.09
C PRO A 167 4.90 -11.89 14.65
N VAL A 168 5.42 -10.71 14.28
CA VAL A 168 5.95 -10.47 12.90
C VAL A 168 7.15 -11.36 12.58
N GLU A 169 7.87 -11.83 13.60
CA GLU A 169 8.97 -12.78 13.50
C GLU A 169 8.51 -14.14 12.92
N GLU A 170 7.25 -14.52 13.15
CA GLU A 170 6.66 -15.78 12.69
C GLU A 170 6.00 -15.65 11.30
N LEU A 171 5.91 -14.43 10.77
CA LEU A 171 5.23 -14.14 9.52
C LEU A 171 6.19 -14.11 8.32
N ALA A 172 5.74 -14.72 7.23
CA ALA A 172 6.39 -14.75 5.93
C ALA A 172 5.99 -13.56 5.04
N GLY A 173 4.79 -13.01 5.25
CA GLY A 173 4.25 -11.93 4.44
C GLY A 173 2.77 -11.70 4.74
N VAL A 174 2.14 -10.92 3.89
CA VAL A 174 0.70 -10.63 3.93
C VAL A 174 0.15 -10.82 2.53
N ASP A 175 -1.02 -11.44 2.44
CA ASP A 175 -1.83 -11.52 1.23
C ASP A 175 -3.07 -10.64 1.43
N TRP A 176 -3.13 -9.55 0.69
CA TRP A 176 -4.24 -8.61 0.75
C TRP A 176 -5.01 -8.67 -0.57
N ARG A 177 -6.32 -8.87 -0.46
CA ARG A 177 -7.24 -8.85 -1.59
C ARG A 177 -8.22 -7.70 -1.42
N SER A 178 -8.26 -6.81 -2.39
CA SER A 178 -9.05 -5.58 -2.31
C SER A 178 -10.52 -5.84 -1.90
N PRO A 179 -11.08 -5.07 -0.95
CA PRO A 179 -12.50 -5.15 -0.60
C PRO A 179 -13.43 -4.75 -1.75
N GLU A 180 -12.89 -4.15 -2.81
CA GLU A 180 -13.63 -3.80 -4.03
C GLU A 180 -13.75 -4.97 -5.02
N MET A 181 -13.07 -6.09 -4.74
CA MET A 181 -13.19 -7.35 -5.48
C MET A 181 -14.07 -8.35 -4.73
N LEU A 182 -14.56 -9.35 -5.47
CA LEU A 182 -15.27 -10.47 -4.85
C LEU A 182 -14.36 -11.19 -3.86
N HIS A 183 -14.91 -11.42 -2.66
CA HIS A 183 -14.25 -12.09 -1.54
C HIS A 183 -12.96 -11.40 -1.10
N GLY A 184 -12.97 -10.08 -0.88
CA GLY A 184 -11.83 -9.36 -0.31
C GLY A 184 -11.45 -9.85 1.09
N TYR A 185 -10.16 -9.83 1.42
CA TYR A 185 -9.63 -10.29 2.70
C TYR A 185 -8.23 -9.71 2.99
N LEU A 186 -7.79 -9.86 4.24
CA LEU A 186 -6.39 -9.79 4.62
C LEU A 186 -6.00 -11.12 5.28
N ARG A 187 -4.97 -11.76 4.76
CA ARG A 187 -4.43 -13.04 5.26
C ARG A 187 -2.96 -12.86 5.64
N LEU A 188 -2.60 -13.36 6.82
CA LEU A 188 -1.22 -13.41 7.29
C LEU A 188 -0.57 -14.71 6.83
N LEU A 189 0.55 -14.62 6.13
CA LEU A 189 1.31 -15.79 5.67
C LEU A 189 2.31 -16.16 6.76
N ARG A 190 2.27 -17.39 7.29
CA ARG A 190 3.19 -17.86 8.36
C ARG A 190 4.46 -18.46 7.75
N ARG A 191 5.63 -18.31 8.41
CA ARG A 191 6.94 -18.84 7.92
C ARG A 191 7.01 -20.35 7.95
N ASN A 192 6.59 -20.95 9.05
CA ASN A 192 6.62 -22.37 9.24
C ASN A 192 5.25 -22.90 8.82
N GLY A 193 5.16 -23.49 7.63
CA GLY A 193 3.95 -24.10 7.06
C GLY A 193 3.43 -25.31 7.83
N GLY A 194 3.54 -25.34 9.16
CA GLY A 194 3.00 -26.38 10.04
C GLY A 194 1.50 -26.25 10.29
N GLY A 195 0.80 -25.35 9.60
CA GLY A 195 -0.66 -25.27 9.58
C GLY A 195 -1.22 -25.92 8.31
N PRO A 196 -2.52 -26.30 8.30
CA PRO A 196 -3.19 -26.73 7.08
C PRO A 196 -2.95 -25.73 5.93
N GLN A 197 -2.90 -26.23 4.69
CA GLN A 197 -2.90 -25.37 3.52
C GLN A 197 -4.03 -24.34 3.64
N PRO A 198 -3.81 -23.04 3.35
CA PRO A 198 -4.81 -22.03 3.64
C PRO A 198 -6.10 -22.36 2.89
N GLY A 199 -7.14 -22.73 3.65
CA GLY A 199 -8.48 -22.99 3.11
C GLY A 199 -9.14 -21.70 2.64
N GLU A 200 -10.48 -21.68 2.59
CA GLU A 200 -11.19 -20.43 2.34
C GLU A 200 -10.85 -19.36 3.40
N PRO A 201 -10.64 -18.08 3.04
CA PRO A 201 -10.31 -17.02 3.99
C PRO A 201 -11.31 -16.88 5.14
N ASP A 202 -12.57 -17.24 4.93
CA ASP A 202 -13.61 -17.22 5.96
C ASP A 202 -13.38 -18.27 7.06
N GLN A 203 -12.72 -19.39 6.74
CA GLN A 203 -12.46 -20.49 7.67
C GLN A 203 -11.06 -20.45 8.28
N ASP A 204 -10.18 -19.56 7.80
CA ASP A 204 -8.78 -19.45 8.20
C ASP A 204 -8.59 -18.47 9.38
N PRO A 205 -8.14 -18.91 10.56
CA PRO A 205 -7.88 -18.01 11.70
C PRO A 205 -6.76 -16.99 11.46
N ALA A 206 -5.90 -17.19 10.45
CA ALA A 206 -4.91 -16.20 10.02
C ALA A 206 -5.45 -15.21 8.97
N ALA A 207 -6.75 -15.22 8.69
CA ALA A 207 -7.38 -14.28 7.77
C ALA A 207 -8.58 -13.57 8.39
N VAL A 208 -8.79 -12.33 7.97
CA VAL A 208 -10.01 -11.56 8.20
C VAL A 208 -10.67 -11.26 6.86
N VAL A 209 -11.99 -11.35 6.79
CA VAL A 209 -12.73 -11.14 5.54
C VAL A 209 -13.33 -9.75 5.49
N PHE A 210 -13.37 -9.18 4.29
CA PHE A 210 -13.99 -7.88 4.04
C PHE A 210 -15.45 -8.06 3.66
N GLY A 211 -16.22 -7.00 3.84
CA GLY A 211 -17.66 -6.98 3.55
C GLY A 211 -18.11 -5.57 3.26
N LEU A 212 -19.40 -5.39 2.93
CA LEU A 212 -19.94 -4.07 2.61
C LEU A 212 -19.72 -3.09 3.78
N GLY A 213 -18.86 -2.10 3.58
CA GLY A 213 -18.48 -1.12 4.60
C GLY A 213 -17.39 -1.56 5.59
N TYR A 214 -16.87 -2.77 5.48
CA TYR A 214 -15.83 -3.32 6.36
C TYR A 214 -14.52 -3.60 5.61
N GLY A 215 -13.39 -3.40 6.27
CA GLY A 215 -12.05 -3.54 5.69
C GLY A 215 -11.75 -2.59 4.53
N PRO A 216 -12.20 -1.32 4.54
CA PRO A 216 -12.07 -0.44 3.39
C PRO A 216 -10.60 -0.21 3.03
N VAL A 217 -10.31 0.03 1.73
CA VAL A 217 -8.94 0.16 1.19
C VAL A 217 -8.07 1.13 1.99
N HIS A 218 -8.62 2.28 2.40
CA HIS A 218 -7.90 3.33 3.13
C HIS A 218 -7.51 2.96 4.57
N GLU A 219 -7.98 1.82 5.10
CA GLU A 219 -7.59 1.29 6.40
C GLU A 219 -6.84 -0.04 6.26
N SER A 220 -7.38 -0.98 5.47
CA SER A 220 -6.86 -2.35 5.38
C SER A 220 -5.55 -2.46 4.60
N LEU A 221 -5.37 -1.69 3.52
CA LEU A 221 -4.12 -1.71 2.76
C LEU A 221 -2.95 -1.05 3.52
N PRO A 222 -3.09 0.14 4.13
CA PRO A 222 -2.05 0.71 4.99
C PRO A 222 -1.69 -0.19 6.17
N PHE A 223 -2.67 -0.89 6.74
CA PHE A 223 -2.44 -1.92 7.74
C PHE A 223 -1.55 -3.04 7.18
N ALA A 224 -1.92 -3.62 6.03
CA ALA A 224 -1.14 -4.68 5.37
C ALA A 224 0.31 -4.22 5.08
N ALA A 225 0.47 -3.00 4.55
CA ALA A 225 1.77 -2.39 4.26
C ALA A 225 2.63 -2.24 5.52
N SER A 226 2.03 -1.81 6.64
CA SER A 226 2.73 -1.66 7.91
C SER A 226 3.25 -3.00 8.45
N VAL A 227 2.41 -4.04 8.36
CA VAL A 227 2.77 -5.40 8.77
C VAL A 227 3.88 -5.95 7.88
N LEU A 228 3.75 -5.79 6.56
CA LEU A 228 4.75 -6.24 5.59
C LEU A 228 6.11 -5.57 5.82
N ALA A 229 6.11 -4.25 6.10
CA ALA A 229 7.32 -3.51 6.42
C ALA A 229 8.01 -4.01 7.70
N ALA A 230 7.23 -4.32 8.75
CA ALA A 230 7.75 -4.89 9.98
C ALA A 230 8.31 -6.31 9.80
N ILE A 231 7.67 -7.14 8.98
CA ILE A 231 8.18 -8.48 8.63
C ILE A 231 9.55 -8.37 7.97
N ARG A 232 9.70 -7.45 7.01
CA ARG A 232 10.95 -7.27 6.26
C ARG A 232 12.05 -6.65 7.13
N SER A 233 11.71 -5.73 8.04
CA SER A 233 12.72 -5.12 8.93
C SER A 233 13.34 -6.13 9.90
N VAL A 234 12.57 -7.10 10.37
CA VAL A 234 13.09 -8.20 11.21
C VAL A 234 14.03 -9.11 10.42
N ARG A 235 13.79 -9.34 9.12
CA ARG A 235 14.66 -10.20 8.29
C ARG A 235 16.04 -9.60 8.00
N VAL A 236 16.15 -8.29 8.06
CA VAL A 236 17.40 -7.57 7.76
C VAL A 236 18.29 -7.45 9.01
N ARG A 237 17.78 -7.77 10.21
CA ARG A 237 18.61 -7.84 11.42
C ARG A 237 19.49 -9.11 11.37
N PRO A 238 20.82 -8.98 11.56
CA PRO A 238 21.75 -10.10 11.55
C PRO A 238 21.50 -11.09 12.70
#